data_AF-A0A9Q0BHL3-F1
#
_entry.id   AF-A0A9Q0BHL3-F1
#
_cell.length_a   1.000
_cell.length_b   1.000
_cell.length_c   1.000
_cell.angle_alpha   90.00
_cell.angle_beta   90.00
_cell.angle_gamma   90.00
#
_symmetry.space_group_name_H-M   'P 1'
#
loop_
_entity.id
_entity.type
_entity.pdbx_description
1 polymer ?
#
loop_
_entity_poly.entity_id
_entity_poly.type
_entity_poly.pdbx_seq_one_letter_code
_entity_poly.pdbx_strand_id
1 'polypeptide(L)'
;MPPRRLVNRVGGDVRTYRSTPGPEAEEPVDYEPPSFPLSAEAINNIQKLSNGRDASDLWSTYKDQVKEALRNLGHSVYDMNDRVKQQQRALAKMQADRAKHGTEKSDDEEKLEQHITALQSEVDELTQRSEFAVRTCIDRNNAIEDDKTILGDLYTQSHANFHQRRCRGDEDNVEAPAESVLTALQQQRAEKNSHWASLENRRKYAQHNDYIAFKKLWHDGAVGDDGPPLADSSKWFKPDGAPVMVALGSSRGPAEDESDEDIAVAREVVSLNCPLTLRPLEEPYSNTKCKHTFEKDAIKDYLRNATSQVQCPQTGCAEIFSWRTFRDDFYLDQAVLRRIQRAKQAKDNDEMDDDSDEDE
;
A
#
# COMPACT_ATOMS: atom_id res chain seq x y z
N MET A 1 25.04 69.58 -4.64
CA MET A 1 26.21 70.10 -3.90
C MET A 1 27.44 69.32 -4.33
N PRO A 2 28.51 69.98 -4.79
CA PRO A 2 29.69 69.38 -5.42
C PRO A 2 30.80 69.13 -4.35
N PRO A 3 31.96 68.47 -4.61
CA PRO A 3 32.95 68.94 -5.59
C PRO A 3 33.58 67.87 -6.52
N ARG A 4 33.75 68.31 -7.78
CA ARG A 4 34.86 67.96 -8.68
C ARG A 4 36.18 68.56 -8.18
N ARG A 5 37.30 68.12 -8.81
CA ARG A 5 38.63 68.75 -9.01
C ARG A 5 39.76 68.17 -8.12
N LEU A 6 40.99 67.87 -8.58
CA LEU A 6 41.82 68.32 -9.73
C LEU A 6 42.75 67.17 -10.24
N VAL A 7 42.94 66.97 -11.55
CA VAL A 7 43.95 67.55 -12.48
C VAL A 7 45.43 67.25 -12.16
N ASN A 8 46.09 66.50 -13.06
CA ASN A 8 47.38 66.80 -13.72
C ASN A 8 47.87 65.51 -14.43
N ARG A 9 48.48 65.49 -15.61
CA ARG A 9 48.91 66.53 -16.55
C ARG A 9 49.21 65.82 -17.88
N VAL A 10 49.13 66.61 -18.94
CA VAL A 10 49.51 66.34 -20.33
C VAL A 10 50.99 65.98 -20.47
N GLY A 11 51.30 65.09 -21.42
CA GLY A 11 52.47 65.24 -22.29
C GLY A 11 53.29 63.97 -22.51
N GLY A 12 53.45 63.58 -23.77
CA GLY A 12 54.64 62.82 -24.19
C GLY A 12 54.42 61.75 -25.25
N ASP A 13 54.53 62.18 -26.50
CA ASP A 13 55.04 61.48 -27.69
C ASP A 13 54.57 60.07 -28.08
N VAL A 14 54.05 60.05 -29.31
CA VAL A 14 53.83 58.90 -30.18
C VAL A 14 55.14 58.13 -30.38
N ARG A 15 55.22 56.92 -29.83
CA ARG A 15 56.12 55.87 -30.32
C ARG A 15 55.30 54.82 -31.05
N THR A 16 55.43 54.81 -32.38
CA THR A 16 54.98 53.73 -33.24
C THR A 16 55.73 52.46 -32.90
N TYR A 17 55.11 51.59 -32.10
CA TYR A 17 55.57 50.22 -31.92
C TYR A 17 54.89 49.31 -32.95
N ARG A 18 55.74 48.66 -33.73
CA ARG A 18 55.45 47.60 -34.69
C ARG A 18 54.62 46.50 -34.01
N SER A 19 53.43 46.21 -34.53
CA SER A 19 52.60 45.10 -34.04
C SER A 19 53.34 43.78 -34.19
N THR A 20 53.69 43.15 -33.07
CA THR A 20 53.98 41.72 -32.99
C THR A 20 52.65 40.96 -32.93
N PRO A 21 52.51 39.79 -33.58
CA PRO A 21 51.32 38.96 -33.42
C PRO A 21 51.24 38.55 -31.93
N GLY A 22 50.11 38.81 -31.28
CA GLY A 22 49.84 38.27 -29.95
C GLY A 22 49.76 36.74 -30.01
N PRO A 23 50.02 36.03 -28.90
CA PRO A 23 49.85 34.60 -28.86
C PRO A 23 48.39 34.28 -29.20
N GLU A 24 48.19 33.21 -29.98
CA GLU A 24 46.87 32.66 -30.29
C GLU A 24 46.03 32.58 -29.01
N ALA A 25 44.77 33.00 -29.09
CA ALA A 25 43.84 32.90 -28.00
C ALA A 25 43.75 31.43 -27.57
N GLU A 26 44.35 31.09 -26.43
CA GLU A 26 44.16 29.78 -25.81
C GLU A 26 42.65 29.57 -25.64
N GLU A 27 42.13 28.51 -26.26
CA GLU A 27 40.74 28.10 -26.09
C GLU A 27 40.47 27.94 -24.58
N PRO A 28 39.32 28.42 -24.06
CA PRO A 28 39.03 28.29 -22.65
C PRO A 28 39.07 26.81 -22.27
N VAL A 29 39.95 26.47 -21.32
CA VAL A 29 40.07 25.10 -20.80
C VAL A 29 38.70 24.69 -20.26
N ASP A 30 38.09 23.68 -20.88
CA ASP A 30 36.81 23.15 -20.45
C ASP A 30 36.92 22.67 -18.99
N TYR A 31 36.04 23.17 -18.12
CA TYR A 31 36.04 22.82 -16.72
C TYR A 31 35.68 21.34 -16.56
N GLU A 32 36.66 20.53 -16.16
CA GLU A 32 36.43 19.13 -15.79
C GLU A 32 36.08 19.07 -14.29
N PRO A 33 34.86 18.63 -13.92
CA PRO A 33 34.45 18.55 -12.53
C PRO A 33 35.32 17.52 -11.78
N PRO A 34 35.75 17.83 -10.54
CA PRO A 34 36.65 16.94 -9.79
C PRO A 34 35.97 15.60 -9.48
N SER A 35 36.44 14.53 -10.12
CA SER A 35 36.00 13.15 -9.86
C SER A 35 36.86 12.50 -8.77
N PHE A 36 36.63 12.84 -7.50
CA PHE A 36 37.30 12.14 -6.41
C PHE A 36 36.61 10.78 -6.17
N PRO A 37 37.36 9.66 -6.17
CA PRO A 37 36.79 8.37 -5.83
C PRO A 37 36.33 8.31 -4.37
N LEU A 38 35.35 7.46 -4.10
CA LEU A 38 34.87 7.21 -2.74
C LEU A 38 36.00 6.72 -1.83
N SER A 39 36.05 7.27 -0.62
CA SER A 39 36.95 6.79 0.43
C SER A 39 36.46 5.46 1.01
N ALA A 40 37.38 4.70 1.63
CA ALA A 40 37.03 3.46 2.33
C ALA A 40 36.00 3.70 3.45
N GLU A 41 36.06 4.86 4.12
CA GLU A 41 35.06 5.26 5.12
C GLU A 41 33.69 5.49 4.50
N ALA A 42 33.63 6.16 3.35
CA ALA A 42 32.38 6.39 2.63
C ALA A 42 31.74 5.07 2.17
N ILE A 43 32.53 4.11 1.67
CA ILE A 43 32.05 2.78 1.30
C ILE A 43 31.47 2.03 2.51
N ASN A 44 32.13 2.10 3.67
CA ASN A 44 31.63 1.52 4.92
C ASN A 44 30.32 2.19 5.37
N ASN A 45 30.19 3.51 5.19
CA ASN A 45 28.95 4.21 5.51
C ASN A 45 27.78 3.78 4.60
N ILE A 46 28.03 3.52 3.30
CA ILE A 46 27.01 2.92 2.41
C ILE A 46 26.64 1.50 2.88
N GLN A 47 27.61 0.72 3.37
CA GLN A 47 27.35 -0.60 3.97
C GLN A 47 26.44 -0.50 5.20
N LYS A 48 26.68 0.48 6.08
CA LYS A 48 25.84 0.73 7.26
C LYS A 48 24.43 1.17 6.88
N LEU A 49 24.27 1.94 5.81
CA LEU A 49 22.95 2.34 5.33
C LEU A 49 22.17 1.19 4.68
N SER A 50 22.85 0.28 3.98
CA SER A 50 22.20 -0.88 3.35
C SER A 50 21.87 -2.00 4.34
N ASN A 51 22.82 -2.36 5.20
CA ASN A 51 22.77 -3.55 6.05
C ASN A 51 23.10 -3.28 7.53
N GLY A 52 23.23 -2.03 7.95
CA GLY A 52 23.47 -1.69 9.35
C GLY A 52 22.26 -2.01 10.21
N ARG A 53 22.52 -2.34 11.48
CA ARG A 53 21.47 -2.63 12.47
C ARG A 53 20.50 -1.46 12.62
N ASP A 54 21.02 -0.25 12.78
CA ASP A 54 20.22 0.96 12.93
C ASP A 54 19.34 1.24 11.70
N ALA A 55 19.87 0.99 10.50
CA ALA A 55 19.12 1.13 9.25
C ALA A 55 18.01 0.07 9.14
N SER A 56 18.29 -1.17 9.54
CA SER A 56 17.29 -2.24 9.60
C SER A 56 16.17 -1.95 10.61
N ASP A 57 16.51 -1.39 11.77
CA ASP A 57 15.54 -1.03 12.81
C ASP A 57 14.64 0.14 12.35
N LEU A 58 15.23 1.16 11.71
CA LEU A 58 14.48 2.27 11.11
C LEU A 58 13.55 1.77 10.00
N TRP A 59 14.04 0.88 9.15
CA TRP A 59 13.26 0.27 8.06
C TRP A 59 12.07 -0.54 8.58
N SER A 60 12.30 -1.39 9.59
CA SER A 60 11.22 -2.13 10.24
C SER A 60 10.18 -1.21 10.85
N THR A 61 10.62 -0.16 11.55
CA THR A 61 9.72 0.81 12.18
C THR A 61 8.85 1.52 11.15
N TYR A 62 9.42 1.95 10.04
CA TYR A 62 8.67 2.56 8.95
C TYR A 62 7.64 1.59 8.35
N LYS A 63 8.05 0.35 8.08
CA LYS A 63 7.17 -0.70 7.56
C LYS A 63 6.01 -0.98 8.51
N ASP A 64 6.26 -1.01 9.81
CA ASP A 64 5.23 -1.20 10.83
C ASP A 64 4.26 0.00 10.89
N GLN A 65 4.76 1.23 10.76
CA GLN A 65 3.92 2.43 10.68
C GLN A 65 3.03 2.43 9.43
N VAL A 66 3.56 2.01 8.28
CA VAL A 66 2.77 1.88 7.04
C VAL A 66 1.68 0.82 7.20
N LYS A 67 2.00 -0.34 7.80
CA LYS A 67 1.02 -1.39 8.10
C LYS A 67 -0.09 -0.90 9.04
N GLU A 68 0.25 -0.15 10.08
CA GLU A 68 -0.75 0.42 10.99
C GLU A 68 -1.63 1.47 10.29
N ALA A 69 -1.04 2.30 9.42
CA ALA A 69 -1.80 3.24 8.60
C ALA A 69 -2.79 2.51 7.67
N LEU A 70 -2.35 1.45 6.98
CA LEU A 70 -3.21 0.61 6.14
C LEU A 70 -4.36 -0.01 6.93
N ARG A 71 -4.08 -0.52 8.13
CA ARG A 71 -5.09 -1.07 9.04
C ARG A 71 -6.14 -0.02 9.42
N ASN A 72 -5.68 1.15 9.86
CA ASN A 72 -6.57 2.24 10.28
C ASN A 72 -7.42 2.78 9.11
N LEU A 73 -6.84 2.89 7.91
CA LEU A 73 -7.60 3.27 6.70
C LEU A 73 -8.69 2.24 6.39
N GLY A 74 -8.35 0.95 6.42
CA GLY A 74 -9.33 -0.12 6.19
C GLY A 74 -10.45 -0.12 7.21
N HIS A 75 -10.13 -0.01 8.51
CA HIS A 75 -11.11 0.02 9.58
C HIS A 75 -12.03 1.24 9.45
N SER A 76 -11.46 2.42 9.16
CA SER A 76 -12.25 3.64 8.96
C SER A 76 -13.23 3.50 7.80
N VAL A 77 -12.78 2.95 6.67
CA VAL A 77 -13.65 2.71 5.50
C VAL A 77 -14.76 1.73 5.83
N TYR A 78 -14.45 0.63 6.52
CA TYR A 78 -15.48 -0.30 6.98
C TYR A 78 -16.50 0.37 7.90
N ASP A 79 -16.05 1.05 8.95
CA ASP A 79 -16.95 1.64 9.95
C ASP A 79 -17.87 2.70 9.32
N MET A 80 -17.36 3.50 8.37
CA MET A 80 -18.16 4.48 7.63
C MET A 80 -19.23 3.82 6.75
N ASN A 81 -18.85 2.79 5.98
CA ASN A 81 -19.78 2.10 5.09
C ASN A 81 -20.81 1.27 5.86
N ASP A 82 -20.40 0.61 6.95
CA ASP A 82 -21.29 -0.15 7.83
C ASP A 82 -22.34 0.76 8.49
N ARG A 83 -21.96 1.97 8.90
CA ARG A 83 -22.90 2.98 9.42
C ARG A 83 -23.96 3.37 8.38
N VAL A 84 -23.56 3.61 7.13
CA VAL A 84 -24.52 3.90 6.04
C VAL A 84 -25.47 2.70 5.87
N LYS A 85 -24.94 1.48 5.87
CA LYS A 85 -25.72 0.25 5.73
C LYS A 85 -26.72 0.05 6.88
N GLN A 86 -26.30 0.31 8.13
CA GLN A 86 -27.17 0.25 9.30
C GLN A 86 -28.35 1.24 9.19
N GLN A 87 -28.07 2.48 8.77
CA GLN A 87 -29.12 3.49 8.56
C GLN A 87 -30.08 3.08 7.44
N GLN A 88 -29.57 2.51 6.34
CA GLN A 88 -30.41 1.96 5.26
C GLN A 88 -31.28 0.79 5.73
N ARG A 89 -30.77 -0.11 6.57
CA ARG A 89 -31.56 -1.20 7.17
C ARG A 89 -32.67 -0.66 8.07
N ALA A 90 -32.38 0.36 8.89
CA ALA A 90 -33.38 1.01 9.72
C ALA A 90 -34.49 1.68 8.88
N LEU A 91 -34.11 2.38 7.82
CA LEU A 91 -35.07 2.97 6.87
C LEU A 91 -35.92 1.88 6.19
N ALA A 92 -35.31 0.78 5.75
CA ALA A 92 -36.03 -0.34 5.14
C ALA A 92 -37.03 -0.98 6.11
N LYS A 93 -36.70 -1.08 7.41
CA LYS A 93 -37.63 -1.53 8.45
C LYS A 93 -38.83 -0.58 8.58
N MET A 94 -38.58 0.74 8.67
CA MET A 94 -39.65 1.75 8.73
C MET A 94 -40.57 1.68 7.50
N GLN A 95 -39.99 1.55 6.30
CA GLN A 95 -40.74 1.42 5.05
C GLN A 95 -41.56 0.12 4.99
N ALA A 96 -41.01 -1.00 5.49
CA ALA A 96 -41.72 -2.27 5.56
C ALA A 96 -42.90 -2.21 6.55
N ASP A 97 -42.71 -1.58 7.70
CA ASP A 97 -43.77 -1.41 8.70
C ASP A 97 -44.87 -0.46 8.18
N ARG A 98 -44.50 0.62 7.49
CA ARG A 98 -45.45 1.48 6.76
C ARG A 98 -46.26 0.70 5.73
N ALA A 99 -45.61 -0.16 4.95
CA ALA A 99 -46.28 -0.98 3.95
C ALA A 99 -47.26 -1.99 4.58
N LYS A 100 -46.95 -2.52 5.77
CA LYS A 100 -47.84 -3.43 6.52
C LYS A 100 -49.04 -2.71 7.13
N HIS A 101 -48.82 -1.54 7.74
CA HIS A 101 -49.87 -0.79 8.45
C HIS A 101 -50.67 0.17 7.56
N GLY A 102 -50.21 0.42 6.33
CA GLY A 102 -50.87 1.33 5.39
C GLY A 102 -50.85 2.79 5.84
N THR A 103 -49.84 3.18 6.63
CA THR A 103 -49.70 4.55 7.14
C THR A 103 -49.08 5.49 6.10
N GLU A 104 -49.28 6.79 6.28
CA GLU A 104 -48.58 7.81 5.49
C GLU A 104 -47.08 7.85 5.86
N LYS A 105 -46.27 8.39 4.96
CA LYS A 105 -44.83 8.58 5.17
C LYS A 105 -44.63 9.56 6.32
N SER A 106 -43.87 9.16 7.33
CA SER A 106 -43.56 10.02 8.48
C SER A 106 -42.52 11.09 8.09
N ASP A 107 -42.61 12.27 8.69
CA ASP A 107 -41.57 13.31 8.59
C ASP A 107 -40.18 12.78 8.96
N ASP A 108 -40.12 11.82 9.90
CA ASP A 108 -38.86 11.22 10.34
C ASP A 108 -38.29 10.24 9.30
N GLU A 109 -39.14 9.55 8.54
CA GLU A 109 -38.73 8.71 7.40
C GLU A 109 -38.10 9.59 6.30
N GLU A 110 -38.71 10.74 5.99
CA GLU A 110 -38.18 11.67 5.00
C GLU A 110 -36.84 12.31 5.43
N LYS A 111 -36.73 12.75 6.70
CA LYS A 111 -35.46 13.28 7.24
C LYS A 111 -34.36 12.23 7.17
N LEU A 112 -34.68 10.97 7.49
CA LEU A 112 -33.71 9.87 7.46
C LEU A 112 -33.24 9.58 6.03
N GLU A 113 -34.13 9.57 5.04
CA GLU A 113 -33.77 9.42 3.62
C GLU A 113 -32.82 10.52 3.12
N GLN A 114 -33.11 11.77 3.46
CA GLN A 114 -32.26 12.91 3.11
C GLN A 114 -30.88 12.80 3.78
N HIS A 115 -30.85 12.42 5.06
CA HIS A 115 -29.61 12.22 5.80
C HIS A 115 -28.78 11.07 5.24
N ILE A 116 -29.38 9.93 4.90
CA ILE A 116 -28.68 8.79 4.27
C ILE A 116 -28.07 9.22 2.94
N THR A 117 -28.80 9.97 2.12
CA THR A 117 -28.30 10.46 0.83
C THR A 117 -27.07 11.36 1.01
N ALA A 118 -27.12 12.30 1.95
CA ALA A 118 -25.99 13.19 2.25
C ALA A 118 -24.79 12.43 2.82
N LEU A 119 -25.02 11.55 3.80
CA LEU A 119 -23.99 10.73 4.42
C LEU A 119 -23.32 9.81 3.39
N GLN A 120 -24.09 9.21 2.49
CA GLN A 120 -23.57 8.32 1.46
C GLN A 120 -22.61 9.05 0.52
N SER A 121 -22.95 10.28 0.09
CA SER A 121 -22.04 11.08 -0.73
C SER A 121 -20.73 11.41 -0.02
N GLU A 122 -20.78 11.74 1.27
CA GLU A 122 -19.57 12.02 2.07
C GLU A 122 -18.71 10.76 2.26
N VAL A 123 -19.35 9.63 2.58
CA VAL A 123 -18.68 8.34 2.74
C VAL A 123 -18.05 7.87 1.44
N ASP A 124 -18.69 8.08 0.30
CA ASP A 124 -18.12 7.75 -1.02
C ASP A 124 -16.86 8.56 -1.32
N GLU A 125 -16.85 9.87 -1.03
CA GLU A 125 -15.66 10.72 -1.19
C GLU A 125 -14.52 10.27 -0.27
N LEU A 126 -14.82 10.07 1.03
CA LEU A 126 -13.83 9.63 2.00
C LEU A 126 -13.29 8.23 1.70
N THR A 127 -14.13 7.35 1.15
CA THR A 127 -13.73 6.01 0.70
C THR A 127 -12.76 6.10 -0.48
N GLN A 128 -13.02 6.96 -1.46
CA GLN A 128 -12.10 7.18 -2.60
C GLN A 128 -10.75 7.73 -2.12
N ARG A 129 -10.78 8.72 -1.22
CA ARG A 129 -9.55 9.30 -0.65
C ARG A 129 -8.76 8.27 0.15
N SER A 130 -9.44 7.44 0.93
CA SER A 130 -8.82 6.35 1.68
C SER A 130 -8.21 5.30 0.75
N GLU A 131 -8.89 4.92 -0.34
CA GLU A 131 -8.36 3.98 -1.34
C GLU A 131 -7.08 4.51 -2.00
N PHE A 132 -7.07 5.78 -2.39
CA PHE A 132 -5.88 6.43 -2.93
C PHE A 132 -4.73 6.47 -1.92
N ALA A 133 -5.04 6.74 -0.65
CA ALA A 133 -4.05 6.72 0.43
C ALA A 133 -3.45 5.31 0.64
N VAL A 134 -4.28 4.26 0.57
CA VAL A 134 -3.83 2.85 0.64
C VAL A 134 -2.83 2.54 -0.49
N ARG A 135 -3.15 2.93 -1.73
CA ARG A 135 -2.23 2.75 -2.86
C ARG A 135 -0.91 3.50 -2.65
N THR A 136 -0.99 4.74 -2.15
CA THR A 136 0.18 5.55 -1.83
C THR A 136 1.06 4.89 -0.76
N CYS A 137 0.46 4.27 0.25
CA CYS A 137 1.18 3.50 1.28
C CYS A 137 1.90 2.29 0.69
N ILE A 138 1.25 1.55 -0.23
CA ILE A 138 1.87 0.42 -0.94
C ILE A 138 3.05 0.90 -1.80
N ASP A 139 2.85 1.97 -2.57
CA ASP A 139 3.90 2.54 -3.41
C ASP A 139 5.11 2.99 -2.59
N ARG A 140 4.89 3.58 -1.41
CA ARG A 140 5.96 3.95 -0.47
C ARG A 140 6.71 2.74 0.08
N ASN A 141 6.01 1.67 0.42
CA ASN A 141 6.66 0.44 0.89
C ASN A 141 7.55 -0.15 -0.22
N ASN A 142 7.04 -0.23 -1.46
CA ASN A 142 7.82 -0.71 -2.60
C ASN A 142 9.03 0.18 -2.89
N ALA A 143 8.87 1.51 -2.87
CA ALA A 143 9.95 2.45 -3.14
C ALA A 143 11.13 2.25 -2.19
N ILE A 144 10.88 1.93 -0.93
CA ILE A 144 11.97 1.75 0.03
C ILE A 144 12.53 0.31 -0.01
N GLU A 145 11.73 -0.69 -0.37
CA GLU A 145 12.28 -2.02 -0.72
C GLU A 145 13.25 -1.91 -1.90
N ASP A 146 12.90 -1.12 -2.92
CA ASP A 146 13.80 -0.79 -4.03
C ASP A 146 15.04 -0.03 -3.55
N ASP A 147 14.89 1.02 -2.73
CA ASP A 147 16.04 1.76 -2.19
C ASP A 147 17.01 0.85 -1.43
N LYS A 148 16.51 -0.11 -0.66
CA LYS A 148 17.35 -1.09 0.03
C LYS A 148 18.16 -1.93 -0.96
N THR A 149 17.53 -2.39 -2.05
CA THR A 149 18.24 -3.14 -3.10
C THR A 149 19.30 -2.28 -3.79
N ILE A 150 18.94 -1.05 -4.17
CA ILE A 150 19.83 -0.10 -4.84
C ILE A 150 21.05 0.21 -3.96
N LEU A 151 20.86 0.47 -2.66
CA LEU A 151 21.97 0.73 -1.74
C LEU A 151 22.90 -0.49 -1.60
N GLY A 152 22.36 -1.70 -1.64
CA GLY A 152 23.16 -2.94 -1.64
C GLY A 152 23.99 -3.12 -2.91
N ASP A 153 23.40 -2.83 -4.07
CA ASP A 153 24.06 -2.91 -5.37
C ASP A 153 25.18 -1.85 -5.47
N LEU A 154 24.88 -0.60 -5.07
CA LEU A 154 25.86 0.48 -5.04
C LEU A 154 27.03 0.20 -4.10
N TYR A 155 26.77 -0.39 -2.93
CA TYR A 155 27.84 -0.84 -2.03
C TYR A 155 28.73 -1.87 -2.73
N THR A 156 28.14 -2.88 -3.35
CA THR A 156 28.87 -3.98 -4.00
C THR A 156 29.72 -3.47 -5.16
N GLN A 157 29.17 -2.59 -6.01
CA GLN A 157 29.86 -1.94 -7.12
C GLN A 157 31.01 -1.05 -6.62
N SER A 158 30.75 -0.20 -5.63
CA SER A 158 31.75 0.72 -5.07
C SER A 158 32.89 -0.03 -4.39
N HIS A 159 32.58 -1.10 -3.65
CA HIS A 159 33.56 -1.96 -2.99
C HIS A 159 34.43 -2.71 -3.99
N ALA A 160 33.84 -3.26 -5.07
CA ALA A 160 34.58 -3.93 -6.14
C ALA A 160 35.54 -2.96 -6.86
N ASN A 161 35.07 -1.77 -7.23
CA ASN A 161 35.87 -0.75 -7.89
C ASN A 161 37.05 -0.29 -7.01
N PHE A 162 36.80 -0.08 -5.70
CA PHE A 162 37.85 0.29 -4.75
C PHE A 162 38.93 -0.79 -4.61
N HIS A 163 38.52 -2.07 -4.53
CA HIS A 163 39.46 -3.20 -4.48
C HIS A 163 40.24 -3.37 -5.78
N GLN A 164 39.60 -3.17 -6.94
CA GLN A 164 40.25 -3.27 -8.24
C GLN A 164 41.35 -2.21 -8.41
N ARG A 165 41.07 -0.97 -8.00
CA ARG A 165 42.05 0.14 -8.01
C ARG A 165 43.22 -0.09 -7.05
N ARG A 166 42.98 -0.74 -5.92
CA ARG A 166 44.06 -1.06 -4.97
C ARG A 166 44.96 -2.20 -5.45
N CYS A 167 44.45 -3.12 -6.28
CA CYS A 167 45.18 -4.30 -6.75
C CYS A 167 45.88 -4.09 -8.10
N ARG A 168 45.37 -3.23 -8.99
CA ARG A 168 46.08 -2.78 -10.19
C ARG A 168 46.90 -1.54 -9.83
N GLY A 169 48.20 -1.69 -9.62
CA GLY A 169 49.10 -0.54 -9.44
C GLY A 169 49.00 0.44 -10.61
N ASP A 170 49.28 1.72 -10.33
CA ASP A 170 49.24 2.92 -11.20
C ASP A 170 50.13 2.86 -12.46
N GLU A 171 50.04 1.80 -13.26
CA GLU A 171 50.76 1.70 -14.53
C GLU A 171 49.73 1.66 -15.67
N ASP A 172 49.57 2.83 -16.31
CA ASP A 172 49.04 3.07 -17.66
C ASP A 172 47.53 2.91 -17.92
N ASN A 173 46.66 3.56 -17.13
CA ASN A 173 45.29 3.78 -17.59
C ASN A 173 44.86 5.24 -17.42
N VAL A 174 44.51 5.89 -18.53
CA VAL A 174 43.77 7.16 -18.54
C VAL A 174 42.38 6.84 -17.97
N GLU A 175 42.28 6.93 -16.66
CA GLU A 175 41.16 6.36 -15.92
C GLU A 175 39.94 7.27 -16.09
N ALA A 176 38.91 6.75 -16.76
CA ALA A 176 37.66 7.46 -16.95
C ALA A 176 37.16 8.02 -15.60
N PRO A 177 36.63 9.26 -15.57
CA PRO A 177 36.18 9.89 -14.33
C PRO A 177 35.20 8.97 -13.62
N ALA A 178 35.44 8.73 -12.33
CA ALA A 178 34.58 7.86 -11.54
C ALA A 178 33.16 8.41 -11.57
N GLU A 179 32.21 7.62 -12.07
CA GLU A 179 30.79 8.00 -12.06
C GLU A 179 30.35 8.30 -10.63
N SER A 180 29.66 9.42 -10.47
CA SER A 180 29.15 9.85 -9.17
C SER A 180 28.14 8.82 -8.64
N VAL A 181 28.42 8.26 -7.46
CA VAL A 181 27.52 7.30 -6.80
C VAL A 181 26.15 7.91 -6.50
N LEU A 182 26.06 9.23 -6.32
CA LEU A 182 24.77 9.92 -6.19
C LEU A 182 23.99 9.93 -7.50
N THR A 183 24.67 10.13 -8.63
CA THR A 183 24.05 10.07 -9.96
C THR A 183 23.59 8.64 -10.26
N ALA A 184 24.42 7.64 -9.95
CA ALA A 184 24.04 6.23 -10.07
C ALA A 184 22.82 5.88 -9.20
N LEU A 185 22.76 6.37 -7.96
CA LEU A 185 21.59 6.21 -7.08
C LEU A 185 20.33 6.83 -7.69
N GLN A 186 20.41 8.07 -8.19
CA GLN A 186 19.29 8.75 -8.81
C GLN A 186 18.80 8.05 -10.07
N GLN A 187 19.74 7.56 -10.89
CA GLN A 187 19.43 6.81 -12.10
C GLN A 187 18.72 5.49 -11.77
N GLN A 188 19.28 4.68 -10.87
CA GLN A 188 18.65 3.40 -10.49
C GLN A 188 17.27 3.61 -9.86
N ARG A 189 17.10 4.66 -9.04
CA ARG A 189 15.77 5.05 -8.52
C ARG A 189 14.81 5.43 -9.63
N ALA A 190 15.25 6.22 -10.60
CA ALA A 190 14.42 6.62 -11.73
C ALA A 190 14.01 5.42 -12.59
N GLU A 191 14.93 4.48 -12.84
CA GLU A 191 14.68 3.24 -13.58
C GLU A 191 13.64 2.38 -12.85
N LYS A 192 13.84 2.08 -11.56
CA LYS A 192 12.87 1.32 -10.75
C LYS A 192 11.50 2.01 -10.69
N ASN A 193 11.48 3.31 -10.44
CA ASN A 193 10.24 4.08 -10.40
C ASN A 193 9.52 4.11 -11.76
N SER A 194 10.27 4.21 -12.87
CA SER A 194 9.68 4.17 -14.22
C SER A 194 9.11 2.79 -14.54
N HIS A 195 9.80 1.73 -14.14
CA HIS A 195 9.33 0.36 -14.28
C HIS A 195 8.05 0.16 -13.46
N TRP A 196 8.06 0.56 -12.20
CA TRP A 196 6.88 0.53 -11.35
C TRP A 196 5.74 1.33 -12.00
N ALA A 197 5.97 2.59 -12.39
CA ALA A 197 4.97 3.44 -13.02
C ALA A 197 4.34 2.82 -14.28
N SER A 198 5.13 2.11 -15.09
CA SER A 198 4.66 1.45 -16.33
C SER A 198 3.70 0.28 -16.12
N LEU A 199 3.69 -0.34 -14.93
CA LEU A 199 2.81 -1.46 -14.64
C LEU A 199 1.35 -1.01 -14.48
N GLU A 200 0.42 -1.84 -14.95
CA GLU A 200 -1.02 -1.62 -14.74
C GLU A 200 -1.40 -1.67 -13.25
N ASN A 201 -2.39 -0.88 -12.85
CA ASN A 201 -2.85 -0.81 -11.45
C ASN A 201 -3.34 -2.17 -10.93
N ARG A 202 -3.97 -2.99 -11.78
CA ARG A 202 -4.37 -4.36 -11.42
C ARG A 202 -3.18 -5.21 -10.99
N ARG A 203 -2.05 -5.10 -11.69
CA ARG A 203 -0.84 -5.84 -11.37
C ARG A 203 -0.14 -5.28 -10.13
N LYS A 204 -0.13 -3.95 -9.95
CA LYS A 204 0.45 -3.28 -8.78
C LYS A 204 -0.28 -3.61 -7.49
N TYR A 205 -1.60 -3.49 -7.50
CA TYR A 205 -2.39 -3.45 -6.27
C TYR A 205 -3.34 -4.64 -6.12
N ALA A 206 -3.99 -5.12 -7.18
CA ALA A 206 -5.01 -6.17 -7.02
C ALA A 206 -4.44 -7.51 -6.53
N GLN A 207 -3.15 -7.76 -6.78
CA GLN A 207 -2.42 -8.93 -6.29
C GLN A 207 -1.72 -8.68 -4.94
N HIS A 208 -1.73 -7.43 -4.44
CA HIS A 208 -1.05 -7.07 -3.21
C HIS A 208 -1.90 -7.43 -1.99
N ASN A 209 -1.36 -8.23 -1.06
CA ASN A 209 -2.08 -8.73 0.11
C ASN A 209 -2.73 -7.62 0.94
N ASP A 210 -2.04 -6.49 1.14
CA ASP A 210 -2.60 -5.37 1.92
C ASP A 210 -3.79 -4.70 1.20
N TYR A 211 -3.75 -4.61 -0.13
CA TYR A 211 -4.87 -4.08 -0.90
C TYR A 211 -6.05 -5.06 -0.92
N ILE A 212 -5.77 -6.37 -1.03
CA ILE A 212 -6.78 -7.42 -0.92
C ILE A 212 -7.47 -7.35 0.44
N ALA A 213 -6.72 -7.22 1.53
CA ALA A 213 -7.26 -7.09 2.87
C ALA A 213 -8.14 -5.83 3.01
N PHE A 214 -7.65 -4.69 2.53
CA PHE A 214 -8.42 -3.45 2.46
C PHE A 214 -9.72 -3.61 1.68
N LYS A 215 -9.67 -4.23 0.49
CA LYS A 215 -10.83 -4.39 -0.39
C LYS A 215 -11.87 -5.33 0.20
N LYS A 216 -11.44 -6.44 0.84
CA LYS A 216 -12.33 -7.33 1.60
C LYS A 216 -13.05 -6.58 2.71
N LEU A 217 -12.32 -5.77 3.46
CA LEU A 217 -12.88 -5.02 4.58
C LEU A 217 -13.85 -3.94 4.11
N TRP A 218 -13.51 -3.19 3.06
CA TRP A 218 -14.44 -2.24 2.44
C TRP A 218 -15.71 -2.93 1.92
N HIS A 219 -15.57 -4.04 1.19
CA HIS A 219 -16.73 -4.80 0.69
C HIS A 219 -17.63 -5.29 1.82
N ASP A 220 -17.04 -5.83 2.89
CA ASP A 220 -17.80 -6.32 4.05
C ASP A 220 -18.64 -5.21 4.69
N GLY A 221 -18.07 -4.01 4.87
CA GLY A 221 -18.79 -2.86 5.44
C GLY A 221 -19.84 -2.29 4.50
N ALA A 222 -19.57 -2.26 3.19
CA ALA A 222 -20.54 -1.74 2.21
C ALA A 222 -21.72 -2.72 2.04
N VAL A 223 -21.43 -3.98 1.72
CA VAL A 223 -22.45 -4.94 1.30
C VAL A 223 -23.13 -5.61 2.50
N GLY A 224 -22.38 -5.89 3.57
CA GLY A 224 -22.81 -6.73 4.69
C GLY A 224 -22.73 -8.24 4.37
N ASP A 225 -23.25 -9.06 5.28
CA ASP A 225 -23.22 -10.54 5.14
C ASP A 225 -24.18 -11.09 4.09
N ASP A 226 -25.26 -10.36 3.81
CA ASP A 226 -26.38 -10.88 2.99
C ASP A 226 -26.19 -10.66 1.50
N GLY A 227 -25.11 -10.00 1.07
CA GLY A 227 -24.93 -9.63 -0.32
C GLY A 227 -23.95 -10.49 -1.09
N PRO A 228 -23.75 -10.16 -2.39
CA PRO A 228 -22.93 -10.95 -3.29
C PRO A 228 -21.49 -11.09 -2.77
N PRO A 229 -20.80 -12.19 -3.09
CA PRO A 229 -19.40 -12.34 -2.73
C PRO A 229 -18.53 -11.30 -3.45
N LEU A 230 -17.38 -10.99 -2.85
CA LEU A 230 -16.40 -10.09 -3.44
C LEU A 230 -15.95 -10.63 -4.81
N ALA A 231 -16.09 -9.79 -5.83
CA ALA A 231 -15.65 -10.12 -7.19
C ALA A 231 -14.15 -10.47 -7.23
N ASP A 232 -13.74 -11.23 -8.25
CA ASP A 232 -12.33 -11.57 -8.46
C ASP A 232 -11.44 -10.32 -8.58
N SER A 233 -10.18 -10.44 -8.14
CA SER A 233 -9.23 -9.34 -8.10
C SER A 233 -8.98 -8.71 -9.47
N SER A 234 -9.17 -9.47 -10.55
CA SER A 234 -9.06 -8.96 -11.92
C SER A 234 -10.08 -7.85 -12.24
N LYS A 235 -11.26 -7.88 -11.61
CA LYS A 235 -12.37 -6.94 -11.84
C LYS A 235 -12.33 -5.71 -10.93
N TRP A 236 -11.32 -5.55 -10.08
CA TRP A 236 -11.27 -4.44 -9.10
C TRP A 236 -10.82 -3.11 -9.68
N PHE A 237 -10.20 -3.10 -10.85
CA PHE A 237 -9.78 -1.90 -11.53
C PHE A 237 -10.40 -1.84 -12.92
N LYS A 238 -10.94 -0.67 -13.24
CA LYS A 238 -11.42 -0.33 -14.58
C LYS A 238 -10.23 -0.13 -15.54
N PRO A 239 -10.46 -0.14 -16.87
CA PRO A 239 -9.40 0.14 -17.86
C PRO A 239 -8.73 1.50 -17.71
N ASP A 240 -9.42 2.49 -17.15
CA ASP A 240 -8.89 3.82 -16.81
C ASP A 240 -7.97 3.81 -15.56
N GLY A 241 -7.84 2.67 -14.89
CA GLY A 241 -7.04 2.51 -13.68
C GLY A 241 -7.74 2.97 -12.39
N ALA A 242 -8.99 3.41 -12.45
CA ALA A 242 -9.78 3.74 -11.27
C ALA A 242 -10.27 2.46 -10.56
N PRO A 243 -10.32 2.45 -9.23
CA PRO A 243 -10.91 1.34 -8.48
C PRO A 243 -12.42 1.24 -8.78
N VAL A 244 -12.92 0.03 -8.94
CA VAL A 244 -14.36 -0.22 -8.98
C VAL A 244 -14.91 -0.03 -7.57
N MET A 245 -15.63 1.07 -7.37
CA MET A 245 -16.35 1.34 -6.13
C MET A 245 -17.48 0.31 -5.98
N VAL A 246 -17.59 -0.32 -4.82
CA VAL A 246 -18.77 -1.13 -4.48
C VAL A 246 -19.89 -0.15 -4.16
N ALA A 247 -20.49 0.42 -5.21
CA ALA A 247 -21.52 1.42 -5.08
C ALA A 247 -22.78 0.77 -4.50
N LEU A 248 -23.06 1.08 -3.24
CA LEU A 248 -24.26 0.68 -2.54
C LEU A 248 -25.48 1.23 -3.30
N GLY A 249 -26.14 0.38 -4.09
CA GLY A 249 -27.39 0.72 -4.80
C GLY A 249 -27.29 1.07 -6.29
N SER A 250 -26.13 0.94 -6.95
CA SER A 250 -26.09 1.04 -8.42
C SER A 250 -26.13 -0.34 -9.08
N SER A 251 -27.34 -0.74 -9.50
CA SER A 251 -27.55 -1.54 -10.72
C SER A 251 -27.14 -0.76 -11.98
N ARG A 252 -25.96 -0.13 -11.95
CA ARG A 252 -25.35 0.62 -13.04
C ARG A 252 -23.84 0.37 -12.99
N GLY A 253 -23.46 -0.88 -13.24
CA GLY A 253 -22.22 -1.13 -13.95
C GLY A 253 -22.33 -0.54 -15.36
N PRO A 254 -21.21 -0.19 -16.02
CA PRO A 254 -21.23 0.05 -17.46
C PRO A 254 -21.75 -1.23 -18.10
N ALA A 255 -22.95 -1.17 -18.67
CA ALA A 255 -23.52 -2.23 -19.47
C ALA A 255 -22.88 -2.17 -20.86
N GLU A 256 -21.67 -2.69 -21.00
CA GLU A 256 -21.03 -2.98 -22.29
C GLU A 256 -20.04 -4.14 -22.10
N ASP A 257 -20.51 -5.39 -22.15
CA ASP A 257 -20.41 -6.28 -23.33
C ASP A 257 -20.93 -7.69 -22.96
N GLU A 258 -21.73 -8.26 -23.86
CA GLU A 258 -22.35 -9.58 -23.74
C GLU A 258 -21.35 -10.70 -24.07
N SER A 259 -21.09 -11.59 -23.11
CA SER A 259 -20.89 -13.05 -23.29
C SER A 259 -20.15 -13.59 -22.08
N ASP A 260 -20.89 -14.17 -21.14
CA ASP A 260 -20.70 -15.54 -20.66
C ASP A 260 -21.71 -15.76 -19.52
N GLU A 261 -22.34 -16.93 -19.52
CA GLU A 261 -23.31 -17.38 -18.52
C GLU A 261 -22.63 -17.58 -17.15
N ASP A 262 -22.25 -16.48 -16.50
CA ASP A 262 -21.72 -16.50 -15.14
C ASP A 262 -22.88 -16.70 -14.16
N ILE A 263 -22.93 -17.86 -13.50
CA ILE A 263 -23.80 -18.09 -12.34
C ILE A 263 -23.42 -17.07 -11.26
N ALA A 264 -24.20 -15.99 -11.15
CA ALA A 264 -24.03 -14.99 -10.11
C ALA A 264 -24.43 -15.61 -8.76
N VAL A 265 -23.42 -15.94 -7.94
CA VAL A 265 -23.65 -16.41 -6.57
C VAL A 265 -24.29 -15.27 -5.78
N ALA A 266 -25.56 -15.43 -5.41
CA ALA A 266 -26.31 -14.40 -4.69
C ALA A 266 -25.82 -14.19 -3.25
N ARG A 267 -25.34 -15.27 -2.60
CA ARG A 267 -24.79 -15.26 -1.23
C ARG A 267 -23.84 -16.43 -1.03
N GLU A 268 -22.75 -16.20 -0.30
CA GLU A 268 -21.84 -17.26 0.16
C GLU A 268 -22.00 -17.45 1.67
N VAL A 269 -22.36 -18.66 2.11
CA VAL A 269 -22.43 -18.99 3.54
C VAL A 269 -21.08 -19.56 3.98
N VAL A 270 -20.24 -18.71 4.57
CA VAL A 270 -18.96 -19.13 5.15
C VAL A 270 -19.20 -19.58 6.60
N SER A 271 -18.75 -20.79 6.95
CA SER A 271 -18.81 -21.27 8.33
C SER A 271 -17.88 -20.46 9.22
N LEU A 272 -18.40 -19.90 10.32
CA LEU A 272 -17.63 -19.18 11.33
C LEU A 272 -16.95 -20.10 12.36
N ASN A 273 -16.87 -21.41 12.06
CA ASN A 273 -16.24 -22.41 12.91
C ASN A 273 -14.83 -22.71 12.40
N CYS A 274 -13.89 -22.89 13.32
CA CYS A 274 -12.52 -23.26 13.01
C CYS A 274 -12.46 -24.68 12.45
N PRO A 275 -11.87 -24.92 11.27
CA PRO A 275 -11.75 -26.28 10.72
C PRO A 275 -10.89 -27.22 11.56
N LEU A 276 -10.00 -26.69 12.40
CA LEU A 276 -9.08 -27.46 13.24
C LEU A 276 -9.68 -27.84 14.60
N THR A 277 -10.43 -26.94 15.24
CA THR A 277 -11.01 -27.17 16.58
C THR A 277 -12.51 -27.46 16.57
N LEU A 278 -13.18 -27.20 15.44
CA LEU A 278 -14.63 -27.26 15.25
C LEU A 278 -15.43 -26.30 16.15
N ARG A 279 -14.75 -25.43 16.90
CA ARG A 279 -15.35 -24.39 17.74
C ARG A 279 -15.56 -23.10 16.94
N PRO A 280 -16.49 -22.23 17.36
CA PRO A 280 -16.58 -20.87 16.82
C PRO A 280 -15.21 -20.17 16.89
N LEU A 281 -14.87 -19.45 15.83
CA LEU A 281 -13.65 -18.65 15.77
C LEU A 281 -13.76 -17.44 16.73
N GLU A 282 -12.68 -17.13 17.45
CA GLU A 282 -12.53 -15.93 18.27
C GLU A 282 -11.46 -15.00 17.66
N GLU A 283 -10.26 -15.52 17.36
CA GLU A 283 -9.21 -14.81 16.64
C GLU A 283 -8.92 -15.49 15.28
N PRO A 284 -9.65 -15.13 14.20
CA PRO A 284 -9.53 -15.77 12.89
C PRO A 284 -8.23 -15.39 12.17
N TYR A 285 -7.29 -16.33 12.09
CA TYR A 285 -6.03 -16.18 11.37
C TYR A 285 -6.11 -16.86 10.01
N SER A 286 -6.04 -16.07 8.94
CA SER A 286 -6.00 -16.52 7.56
C SER A 286 -4.57 -16.63 7.07
N ASN A 287 -4.33 -17.59 6.16
CA ASN A 287 -3.03 -17.78 5.53
C ASN A 287 -2.93 -16.97 4.21
N THR A 288 -1.72 -16.54 3.82
CA THR A 288 -1.48 -15.81 2.56
C THR A 288 -1.36 -16.74 1.33
N LYS A 289 -0.96 -17.99 1.52
CA LYS A 289 -0.80 -19.02 0.48
C LYS A 289 -2.10 -19.79 0.19
N CYS A 290 -2.99 -19.91 1.16
CA CYS A 290 -4.29 -20.58 1.01
C CYS A 290 -5.43 -19.79 1.65
N LYS A 291 -6.66 -19.97 1.16
CA LYS A 291 -7.85 -19.24 1.62
C LYS A 291 -8.46 -19.79 2.93
N HIS A 292 -7.69 -20.50 3.75
CA HIS A 292 -8.19 -21.14 4.98
C HIS A 292 -7.94 -20.26 6.20
N THR A 293 -8.95 -20.17 7.05
CA THR A 293 -8.95 -19.39 8.28
C THR A 293 -9.05 -20.34 9.49
N PHE A 294 -8.19 -20.14 10.48
CA PHE A 294 -8.12 -20.97 11.68
C PHE A 294 -8.13 -20.11 12.94
N GLU A 295 -8.43 -20.72 14.07
CA GLU A 295 -8.25 -20.08 15.38
C GLU A 295 -6.76 -19.89 15.66
N LYS A 296 -6.37 -18.67 16.07
CA LYS A 296 -4.97 -18.27 16.28
C LYS A 296 -4.19 -19.22 17.18
N ASP A 297 -4.74 -19.56 18.33
CA ASP A 297 -4.04 -20.41 19.29
C ASP A 297 -3.97 -21.86 18.79
N ALA A 298 -5.02 -22.33 18.13
CA ALA A 298 -5.04 -23.67 17.55
C ALA A 298 -3.99 -23.84 16.43
N ILE A 299 -3.87 -22.86 15.52
CA ILE A 299 -2.86 -22.94 14.44
C ILE A 299 -1.43 -22.75 14.97
N LYS A 300 -1.24 -21.93 16.02
CA LYS A 300 0.05 -21.81 16.67
C LYS A 300 0.49 -23.12 17.32
N ASP A 301 -0.41 -23.78 18.04
CA ASP A 301 -0.11 -25.05 18.70
C ASP A 301 0.15 -26.15 17.67
N TYR A 302 -0.63 -26.18 16.59
CA TYR A 302 -0.39 -27.06 15.45
C TYR A 302 1.03 -26.89 14.87
N LEU A 303 1.48 -25.64 14.70
CA LEU A 303 2.79 -25.34 14.15
C LEU A 303 3.94 -25.54 15.12
N ARG A 304 3.74 -25.31 16.41
CA ARG A 304 4.76 -25.51 17.46
C ARG A 304 5.06 -26.98 17.69
N ASN A 305 4.04 -27.83 17.57
CA ASN A 305 4.17 -29.27 17.77
C ASN A 305 4.83 -29.96 16.56
N ALA A 306 5.00 -29.24 15.45
CA ALA A 306 5.68 -29.72 14.27
C ALA A 306 7.19 -29.45 14.33
N THR A 307 7.99 -30.49 14.13
CA THR A 307 9.46 -30.38 14.05
C THR A 307 9.96 -29.81 12.72
N SER A 308 9.11 -29.76 11.70
CA SER A 308 9.44 -29.32 10.33
C SER A 308 8.27 -28.59 9.67
N GLN A 309 8.38 -28.30 8.37
CA GLN A 309 7.29 -27.69 7.61
C GLN A 309 6.07 -28.62 7.58
N VAL A 310 4.89 -28.07 7.81
CA VAL A 310 3.63 -28.83 7.85
C VAL A 310 2.68 -28.38 6.75
N GLN A 311 1.90 -29.33 6.29
CA GLN A 311 0.81 -29.09 5.37
C GLN A 311 -0.36 -28.40 6.09
N CYS A 312 -1.13 -27.61 5.35
CA CYS A 312 -2.36 -27.02 5.83
C CYS A 312 -3.29 -28.09 6.42
N PRO A 313 -3.81 -27.90 7.66
CA PRO A 313 -4.69 -28.89 8.28
C PRO A 313 -6.09 -28.94 7.65
N GLN A 314 -6.40 -28.03 6.71
CA GLN A 314 -7.60 -28.15 5.91
C GLN A 314 -7.50 -29.37 5.00
N THR A 315 -8.49 -30.25 5.11
CA THR A 315 -8.63 -31.42 4.23
C THR A 315 -8.57 -31.02 2.75
N GLY A 316 -7.60 -31.57 2.01
CA GLY A 316 -7.42 -31.34 0.57
C GLY A 316 -6.56 -30.15 0.19
N CYS A 317 -6.04 -29.38 1.14
CA CYS A 317 -5.09 -28.28 0.86
C CYS A 317 -3.64 -28.79 0.89
N ALA A 318 -2.88 -28.60 -0.18
CA ALA A 318 -1.48 -29.05 -0.29
C ALA A 318 -0.44 -28.00 0.13
N GLU A 319 -0.88 -26.81 0.55
CA GLU A 319 0.03 -25.72 0.92
C GLU A 319 0.83 -26.03 2.19
N ILE A 320 2.09 -25.61 2.19
CA ILE A 320 3.06 -25.92 3.24
C ILE A 320 3.56 -24.63 3.91
N PHE A 321 3.58 -24.63 5.23
CA PHE A 321 4.07 -23.50 6.03
C PHE A 321 4.76 -23.97 7.31
N SER A 322 5.48 -23.05 7.97
CA SER A 322 6.35 -23.37 9.10
C SER A 322 6.16 -22.39 10.25
N TRP A 323 6.51 -22.82 11.46
CA TRP A 323 6.50 -21.94 12.63
C TRP A 323 7.37 -20.68 12.43
N ARG A 324 8.52 -20.81 11.74
CA ARG A 324 9.46 -19.69 11.52
C ARG A 324 8.84 -18.58 10.66
N THR A 325 8.02 -18.95 9.68
CA THR A 325 7.38 -18.02 8.74
C THR A 325 5.98 -17.61 9.20
N PHE A 326 5.53 -18.02 10.38
CA PHE A 326 4.17 -17.77 10.86
C PHE A 326 3.78 -16.28 10.81
N ARG A 327 4.69 -15.38 11.18
CA ARG A 327 4.43 -13.93 11.19
C ARG A 327 4.25 -13.32 9.80
N ASP A 328 4.78 -13.97 8.77
CA ASP A 328 4.71 -13.49 7.38
C ASP A 328 3.60 -14.21 6.61
N ASP A 329 3.37 -15.49 6.91
CA ASP A 329 2.39 -16.36 6.25
C ASP A 329 0.96 -16.19 6.78
N PHE A 330 0.79 -15.77 8.04
CA PHE A 330 -0.53 -15.63 8.66
C PHE A 330 -0.83 -14.20 9.09
N TYR A 331 -2.08 -13.81 8.89
CA TYR A 331 -2.59 -12.51 9.30
C TYR A 331 -3.96 -12.66 9.97
N LEU A 332 -4.26 -11.77 10.91
CA LEU A 332 -5.59 -11.68 11.52
C LEU A 332 -6.57 -11.15 10.47
N ASP A 333 -7.53 -11.98 10.08
CA ASP A 333 -8.52 -11.66 9.07
C ASP A 333 -9.61 -10.78 9.68
N GLN A 334 -9.43 -9.46 9.54
CA GLN A 334 -10.34 -8.47 10.11
C GLN A 334 -11.75 -8.62 9.56
N ALA A 335 -11.92 -8.99 8.28
CA ALA A 335 -13.26 -9.17 7.71
C ALA A 335 -13.99 -10.33 8.39
N VAL A 336 -13.34 -11.49 8.57
CA VAL A 336 -13.92 -12.63 9.29
C VAL A 336 -14.18 -12.29 10.76
N LEU A 337 -13.26 -11.57 11.42
CA LEU A 337 -13.43 -11.11 12.81
C LEU A 337 -14.68 -10.23 12.95
N ARG A 338 -14.91 -9.30 12.01
CA ARG A 338 -16.10 -8.44 12.01
C ARG A 338 -17.38 -9.25 11.79
N ARG A 339 -17.38 -10.25 10.91
CA ARG A 339 -18.52 -11.16 10.74
C ARG A 339 -18.86 -11.92 12.02
N ILE A 340 -17.84 -12.42 12.73
CA ILE A 340 -18.02 -13.09 14.03
C ILE A 340 -18.63 -12.12 15.05
N GLN A 341 -18.11 -10.90 15.13
CA GLN A 341 -18.63 -9.87 16.05
C GLN A 341 -20.10 -9.53 15.73
N ARG A 342 -20.45 -9.35 14.45
CA ARG A 342 -21.83 -9.09 14.02
C ARG A 342 -22.75 -10.27 14.33
N ALA A 343 -22.33 -11.50 14.07
CA ALA A 343 -23.10 -12.70 14.38
C ALA A 343 -23.30 -12.91 15.89
N LYS A 344 -22.29 -12.57 16.71
CA LYS A 344 -22.41 -12.62 18.18
C LYS A 344 -23.39 -11.56 18.68
N GLN A 345 -23.26 -10.32 18.20
CA GLN A 345 -24.16 -9.24 18.59
C GLN A 345 -25.61 -9.49 18.16
N ALA A 346 -25.84 -10.12 17.01
CA ALA A 346 -27.18 -10.52 16.58
C ALA A 346 -27.80 -11.54 17.55
N LYS A 347 -27.03 -12.56 17.97
CA LYS A 347 -27.49 -13.53 18.97
C LYS A 347 -27.77 -12.90 20.32
N ASP A 348 -26.87 -12.04 20.80
CA ASP A 348 -27.05 -11.37 22.08
C ASP A 348 -28.32 -10.49 22.10
N ASN A 349 -28.66 -9.86 20.96
CA ASN A 349 -29.92 -9.11 20.83
C ASN A 349 -31.15 -10.03 20.78
N ASP A 350 -31.09 -11.13 20.02
CA ASP A 350 -32.21 -12.10 19.93
C ASP A 350 -32.50 -12.75 21.30
N GLU A 351 -31.47 -13.04 22.11
CA GLU A 351 -31.63 -13.58 23.48
C GLU A 351 -32.30 -12.58 24.44
N MET A 352 -32.13 -11.27 24.26
CA MET A 352 -32.78 -10.25 25.09
C MET A 352 -34.25 -10.01 24.74
N ASP A 353 -34.64 -10.20 23.48
CA ASP A 353 -36.04 -10.06 23.05
C ASP A 353 -36.91 -11.23 23.58
N ASP A 354 -36.36 -12.43 23.75
CA ASP A 354 -37.09 -13.64 24.23
C ASP A 354 -37.41 -13.60 25.74
N ASP A 355 -36.60 -12.91 26.55
CA ASP A 355 -36.83 -12.72 28.00
C ASP A 355 -37.95 -11.68 28.30
N SER A 356 -38.47 -11.00 27.28
CA SER A 356 -39.47 -9.93 27.42
C SER A 356 -40.92 -10.41 27.35
N ASP A 357 -41.15 -11.67 26.92
CA ASP A 357 -42.48 -12.21 26.61
C ASP A 357 -43.03 -13.19 27.68
N GLU A 358 -42.39 -13.34 28.85
CA GLU A 358 -42.86 -14.23 29.94
C GLU A 358 -43.74 -13.55 31.03
N ASP A 359 -44.10 -12.28 30.89
CA ASP A 359 -44.98 -11.56 31.83
C ASP A 359 -46.29 -11.04 31.17
N GLU A 360 -47.20 -11.94 30.77
CA GLU A 360 -48.65 -11.64 30.63
C GLU A 360 -49.56 -12.71 31.28
#